data_AF-A0A095XEJ2-F1
#
_entry.id   AF-A0A095XEJ2-F1
#
_cell.length_a   1.000
_cell.length_b   1.000
_cell.length_c   1.000
_cell.angle_alpha   90.00
_cell.angle_beta   90.00
_cell.angle_gamma   90.00
#
_symmetry.space_group_name_H-M   'P 1'
#
loop_
_entity.id
_entity.type
_entity.pdbx_description
1 polymer ?
#
loop_
_entity_poly.entity_id
_entity_poly.type
_entity_poly.pdbx_seq_one_letter_code
_entity_poly.pdbx_strand_id
1 'polypeptide(L)'
;MKSKFLDDLKLSLKSSGVKDTAANEITRVYDEYFREGERFGKSYDEVRGSIENLNTIVSTFAPKKIREYKEVGDTVIKEKRSLGVIAMYAVLFFFLNLFLVPTFIAMFGGIVCIAVLPITFILVALGVLLYGNAYVNGHLILMNPLTRWTLPFGIIGLSILCFVFAFFLLKWLFKLVALIFSWQAKFLRRYK
;
A
#
# COMPACT_ATOMS: atom_id res chain seq x y z
N MET A 1 -53.60 -0.62 5.75
CA MET A 1 -52.40 -1.34 6.26
C MET A 1 -51.27 -1.38 5.23
N LYS A 2 -51.56 -1.64 3.95
CA LYS A 2 -50.61 -1.57 2.82
C LYS A 2 -49.80 -0.27 2.71
N SER A 3 -50.47 0.89 2.80
CA SER A 3 -49.81 2.20 2.74
C SER A 3 -48.73 2.37 3.82
N LYS A 4 -49.05 1.97 5.06
CA LYS A 4 -48.14 2.07 6.21
C LYS A 4 -46.84 1.26 6.00
N PHE A 5 -46.94 0.06 5.43
CA PHE A 5 -45.75 -0.77 5.14
C PHE A 5 -44.89 -0.17 4.02
N LEU A 6 -45.50 0.37 2.96
CA LEU A 6 -44.78 1.01 1.87
C LEU A 6 -44.10 2.32 2.32
N ASP A 7 -44.76 3.08 3.21
CA ASP A 7 -44.21 4.27 3.83
C ASP A 7 -43.03 3.93 4.76
N ASP A 8 -43.16 2.89 5.60
CA ASP A 8 -42.10 2.40 6.48
C ASP A 8 -40.90 1.86 5.67
N LEU A 9 -41.14 1.18 4.54
CA LEU A 9 -40.12 0.69 3.62
C LEU A 9 -39.38 1.86 2.95
N LYS A 10 -40.10 2.85 2.45
CA LYS A 10 -39.52 4.04 1.82
C LYS A 10 -38.69 4.84 2.81
N LEU A 11 -39.18 5.02 4.03
CA LEU A 11 -38.45 5.71 5.11
C LEU A 11 -37.17 4.95 5.49
N SER A 12 -37.25 3.62 5.59
CA SER A 12 -36.11 2.75 5.92
C SER A 12 -35.06 2.67 4.82
N LEU A 13 -35.45 2.71 3.54
CA LEU A 13 -34.53 2.76 2.40
C LEU A 13 -33.81 4.11 2.31
N LYS A 14 -34.54 5.21 2.53
CA LYS A 14 -33.95 6.56 2.60
C LYS A 14 -32.99 6.71 3.77
N SER A 15 -33.37 6.23 4.96
CA SER A 15 -32.49 6.28 6.14
C SER A 15 -31.25 5.39 5.96
N SER A 16 -31.37 4.33 5.17
CA SER A 16 -30.25 3.45 4.78
C SER A 16 -29.48 3.96 3.56
N GLY A 17 -29.53 5.25 3.22
CA GLY A 17 -28.63 5.88 2.25
C GLY A 17 -28.82 5.45 0.79
N VAL A 18 -29.95 4.81 0.45
CA VAL A 18 -30.33 4.51 -0.93
C VAL A 18 -30.79 5.81 -1.60
N LYS A 19 -30.31 6.09 -2.82
CA LYS A 19 -30.74 7.28 -3.58
C LYS A 19 -32.27 7.29 -3.73
N ASP A 20 -32.89 8.46 -3.61
CA ASP A 20 -34.36 8.62 -3.64
C ASP A 20 -35.02 7.99 -4.88
N THR A 21 -34.32 7.98 -6.03
CA THR A 21 -34.79 7.36 -7.26
C THR A 21 -34.92 5.84 -7.13
N ALA A 22 -33.91 5.17 -6.56
CA ALA A 22 -33.91 3.73 -6.35
C ALA A 22 -34.87 3.32 -5.22
N ALA A 23 -34.99 4.14 -4.16
CA ALA A 23 -35.97 3.91 -3.10
C ALA A 23 -37.41 3.93 -3.65
N ASN A 24 -37.74 4.88 -4.52
CA ASN A 24 -39.06 4.95 -5.16
C ASN A 24 -39.31 3.77 -6.10
N GLU A 25 -38.31 3.32 -6.84
CA GLU A 25 -38.43 2.17 -7.74
C GLU A 25 -38.67 0.86 -6.98
N ILE A 26 -37.93 0.63 -5.89
CA ILE A 26 -38.12 -0.53 -5.02
C ILE A 26 -39.50 -0.50 -4.36
N THR A 27 -39.94 0.64 -3.82
CA THR A 27 -41.29 0.77 -3.27
C THR A 27 -42.36 0.48 -4.33
N ARG A 28 -42.15 0.87 -5.59
CA ARG A 28 -43.08 0.59 -6.70
C ARG A 28 -43.16 -0.90 -7.02
N VAL A 29 -42.04 -1.62 -7.01
CA VAL A 29 -42.01 -3.08 -7.23
C VAL A 29 -42.81 -3.81 -6.15
N TYR A 30 -42.64 -3.43 -4.89
CA TYR A 30 -43.41 -4.04 -3.80
C TYR A 30 -44.90 -3.66 -3.85
N ASP A 31 -45.25 -2.44 -4.25
CA ASP A 31 -46.65 -2.05 -4.46
C ASP A 31 -47.32 -2.86 -5.57
N GLU A 32 -46.59 -3.14 -6.66
CA GLU A 32 -47.03 -4.01 -7.75
C GLU A 32 -47.21 -5.46 -7.30
N TYR A 33 -46.31 -6.00 -6.49
CA TYR A 33 -46.44 -7.32 -5.86
C TYR A 33 -47.69 -7.45 -4.99
N PHE A 34 -48.00 -6.43 -4.19
CA PHE A 34 -49.24 -6.41 -3.40
C PHE A 34 -50.48 -6.33 -4.29
N ARG A 35 -50.43 -5.53 -5.36
CA ARG A 35 -51.53 -5.40 -6.32
C ARG A 35 -51.78 -6.69 -7.10
N GLU A 36 -50.72 -7.44 -7.40
CA GLU A 36 -50.81 -8.75 -8.03
C GLU A 36 -51.39 -9.80 -7.07
N GLY A 37 -50.97 -9.80 -5.80
CA GLY A 37 -51.56 -10.64 -4.75
C GLY A 37 -53.06 -10.39 -4.53
N GLU A 38 -53.49 -9.12 -4.57
CA GLU A 38 -54.91 -8.74 -4.51
C GLU A 38 -55.70 -9.24 -5.74
N ARG A 39 -55.10 -9.21 -6.94
CA ARG A 39 -55.73 -9.76 -8.16
C ARG A 39 -55.91 -11.27 -8.11
N PHE A 40 -55.03 -11.98 -7.41
CA PHE A 40 -55.13 -13.42 -7.16
C PHE A 40 -56.05 -13.76 -5.97
N GLY A 41 -56.75 -12.77 -5.39
CA GLY A 41 -57.71 -12.98 -4.29
C GLY A 41 -57.07 -13.31 -2.94
N LYS A 42 -55.75 -13.09 -2.79
CA LYS A 42 -55.03 -13.36 -1.54
C LYS A 42 -55.20 -12.22 -0.54
N SER A 43 -55.31 -12.56 0.74
CA SER A 43 -55.41 -11.56 1.80
C SER A 43 -54.08 -10.83 2.01
N TYR A 44 -54.14 -9.57 2.42
CA TYR A 44 -52.95 -8.73 2.68
C TYR A 44 -51.93 -9.41 3.60
N ASP A 45 -52.40 -10.14 4.62
CA ASP A 45 -51.54 -10.83 5.58
C ASP A 45 -50.83 -12.05 4.98
N GLU A 46 -51.42 -12.72 3.99
CA GLU A 46 -50.78 -13.84 3.28
C GLU A 46 -49.68 -13.35 2.34
N VAL A 47 -49.92 -12.23 1.65
CA VAL A 47 -48.91 -11.60 0.79
C VAL A 47 -47.77 -11.04 1.65
N ARG A 48 -48.09 -10.44 2.80
CA ARG A 48 -47.10 -9.93 3.75
C ARG A 48 -46.26 -11.04 4.39
N GLY A 49 -46.87 -12.18 4.74
CA GLY A 49 -46.15 -13.33 5.29
C GLY A 49 -45.18 -13.97 4.30
N SER A 50 -45.42 -13.77 2.99
CA SER A 50 -44.56 -14.27 1.92
C SER A 50 -43.37 -13.35 1.59
N ILE A 51 -43.42 -12.09 2.05
CA ILE A 51 -42.37 -11.10 1.83
C ILE A 51 -41.34 -11.23 2.97
N GLU A 52 -40.06 -11.39 2.60
CA GLU A 52 -38.96 -11.38 3.58
C GLU A 52 -39.01 -10.13 4.47
N ASN A 53 -38.62 -10.27 5.74
CA ASN A 53 -38.66 -9.18 6.72
C ASN A 53 -38.09 -7.86 6.17
N LEU A 54 -38.72 -6.75 6.52
CA LEU A 54 -38.37 -5.39 6.06
C LEU A 54 -36.86 -5.10 6.17
N ASN A 55 -36.24 -5.54 7.27
CA ASN A 55 -34.80 -5.41 7.51
C ASN A 55 -33.94 -6.16 6.49
N THR A 56 -34.38 -7.33 6.02
CA THR A 56 -33.68 -8.13 5.01
C THR A 56 -33.69 -7.44 3.67
N ILE A 57 -34.86 -6.93 3.24
CA ILE A 57 -35.02 -6.17 1.99
C ILE A 57 -34.10 -4.95 1.98
N VAL A 58 -34.16 -4.15 3.04
CA VAL A 58 -33.32 -2.95 3.18
C VAL A 58 -31.84 -3.32 3.16
N SER A 59 -31.43 -4.44 3.76
CA SER A 59 -30.03 -4.89 3.78
C SER A 59 -29.53 -5.39 2.42
N THR A 60 -30.42 -5.93 1.57
CA THR A 60 -30.09 -6.42 0.22
C THR A 60 -29.85 -5.25 -0.75
N PHE A 61 -30.64 -4.18 -0.61
CA PHE A 61 -30.55 -3.01 -1.49
C PHE A 61 -29.71 -1.86 -0.94
N ALA A 62 -29.37 -1.89 0.35
CA ALA A 62 -28.45 -0.92 0.92
C ALA A 62 -27.07 -1.05 0.25
N PRO A 63 -26.42 0.07 -0.14
CA PRO A 63 -25.09 0.02 -0.73
C PRO A 63 -24.12 -0.70 0.22
N LYS A 64 -23.23 -1.55 -0.31
CA LYS A 64 -22.21 -2.32 0.45
C LYS A 64 -21.49 -1.53 1.55
N LYS A 65 -21.35 -0.21 1.37
CA LYS A 65 -20.81 0.74 2.37
C LYS A 65 -21.56 0.80 3.70
N ILE A 66 -22.80 0.32 3.81
CA ILE A 66 -23.62 0.35 5.04
C ILE A 66 -23.67 -1.02 5.71
N ARG A 67 -23.49 -2.10 4.93
CA ARG A 67 -23.36 -3.47 5.46
C ARG A 67 -22.18 -3.59 6.44
N GLU A 68 -21.07 -2.92 6.13
CA GLU A 68 -19.90 -2.82 7.03
C GLU A 68 -20.15 -1.98 8.30
N TYR A 69 -21.19 -1.14 8.36
CA TYR A 69 -21.46 -0.31 9.55
C TYR A 69 -22.40 -0.95 10.56
N LYS A 70 -23.25 -1.88 10.15
CA LYS A 70 -24.27 -2.47 11.03
C LYS A 70 -23.78 -3.72 11.76
N GLU A 71 -22.82 -4.47 11.20
CA GLU A 71 -22.13 -5.57 11.90
C GLU A 71 -21.10 -5.05 12.92
N VAL A 72 -20.71 -3.78 12.82
CA VAL A 72 -19.82 -3.10 13.77
C VAL A 72 -20.65 -2.16 14.65
N GLY A 73 -21.72 -2.71 15.23
CA GLY A 73 -22.47 -2.09 16.31
C GLY A 73 -21.67 -2.13 17.61
N ASP A 74 -20.49 -1.51 17.62
CA ASP A 74 -19.95 -0.78 18.77
C ASP A 74 -18.69 -0.01 18.34
N THR A 75 -18.80 1.31 18.36
CA THR A 75 -17.71 2.31 18.28
C THR A 75 -16.99 2.49 16.93
N VAL A 76 -17.71 2.86 15.87
CA VAL A 76 -17.13 3.74 14.85
C VAL A 76 -17.87 5.07 14.86
N ILE A 77 -17.54 5.88 15.87
CA ILE A 77 -17.70 7.32 15.78
C ILE A 77 -16.83 7.75 14.58
N LYS A 78 -17.44 7.84 13.40
CA LYS A 78 -16.89 8.58 12.28
C LYS A 78 -16.90 10.05 12.68
N GLU A 79 -15.92 10.42 13.49
CA GLU A 79 -15.55 11.82 13.65
C GLU A 79 -15.31 12.36 12.25
N LYS A 80 -16.03 13.42 11.88
CA LYS A 80 -15.70 14.26 10.74
C LYS A 80 -14.26 14.72 10.96
N ARG A 81 -13.30 13.99 10.40
CA ARG A 81 -11.88 14.33 10.49
C ARG A 81 -11.72 15.73 9.96
N SER A 82 -11.27 16.62 10.83
CA SER A 82 -11.04 18.00 10.47
C SER A 82 -10.06 18.04 9.30
N LEU A 83 -10.33 18.92 8.33
CA LEU A 83 -9.39 19.26 7.25
C LEU A 83 -7.97 19.55 7.79
N GLY A 84 -7.86 19.99 9.05
CA GLY A 84 -6.61 20.19 9.76
C GLY A 84 -5.78 18.92 9.96
N VAL A 85 -6.39 17.75 10.21
CA VAL A 85 -5.65 16.49 10.34
C VAL A 85 -5.07 16.07 8.99
N ILE A 86 -5.84 16.22 7.91
CA ILE A 86 -5.39 15.89 6.54
C ILE A 86 -4.28 16.85 6.10
N ALA A 87 -4.40 18.14 6.40
CA ALA A 87 -3.38 19.15 6.11
C ALA A 87 -2.09 18.92 6.90
N MET A 88 -2.19 18.61 8.20
CA MET A 88 -1.04 18.26 9.04
C MET A 88 -0.33 16.99 8.55
N TYR A 89 -1.09 16.03 7.99
CA TYR A 89 -0.53 14.85 7.32
C TYR A 89 0.22 15.18 6.03
N ALA A 90 -0.32 16.07 5.20
CA ALA A 90 0.34 16.49 3.97
C ALA A 90 1.67 17.17 4.29
N VAL A 91 1.70 18.01 5.33
CA VAL A 91 2.91 18.67 5.81
C VAL A 91 3.92 17.64 6.34
N LEU A 92 3.48 16.71 7.20
CA LEU A 92 4.36 15.67 7.73
C LEU A 92 4.93 14.78 6.61
N PHE A 93 4.11 14.42 5.62
CA PHE A 93 4.52 13.62 4.46
C PHE A 93 5.53 14.37 3.58
N PHE A 94 5.34 15.69 3.43
CA PHE A 94 6.25 16.55 2.68
C PHE A 94 7.61 16.66 3.37
N PHE A 95 7.63 16.94 4.68
CA PHE A 95 8.87 16.97 5.46
C PHE A 95 9.59 15.62 5.47
N LEU A 96 8.85 14.52 5.62
CA LEU A 96 9.44 13.19 5.62
C LEU A 96 10.08 12.87 4.26
N ASN A 97 9.41 13.18 3.14
CA ASN A 97 10.01 13.00 1.81
C ASN A 97 11.20 13.92 1.55
N LEU A 98 11.16 15.16 2.05
CA LEU A 98 12.24 16.14 1.86
C LEU A 98 13.57 15.65 2.41
N PHE A 99 13.58 14.90 3.51
CA PHE A 99 14.80 14.31 4.07
C PHE A 99 15.04 12.87 3.59
N LEU A 100 13.96 12.09 3.42
CA LEU A 100 14.09 10.67 3.07
C LEU A 100 14.60 10.48 1.63
N VAL A 101 14.13 11.28 0.68
CA VAL A 101 14.52 11.13 -0.74
C VAL A 101 16.00 11.48 -0.96
N PRO A 102 16.55 12.61 -0.47
CA PRO A 102 17.98 12.90 -0.60
C PRO A 102 18.85 11.90 0.14
N THR A 103 18.44 11.47 1.35
CA THR A 103 19.17 10.44 2.11
C THR A 103 19.22 9.13 1.33
N PHE A 104 18.12 8.74 0.69
CA PHE A 104 18.06 7.54 -0.14
C PHE A 104 18.97 7.64 -1.36
N ILE A 105 18.95 8.78 -2.07
CA ILE A 105 19.83 9.04 -3.21
C ILE A 105 21.31 8.99 -2.78
N ALA A 106 21.64 9.60 -1.65
CA ALA A 106 23.00 9.59 -1.10
C ALA A 106 23.45 8.17 -0.72
N MET A 107 22.59 7.39 -0.05
CA MET A 107 22.88 5.99 0.29
C MET A 107 23.04 5.13 -0.96
N PHE A 108 22.14 5.27 -1.95
CA PHE A 108 22.24 4.55 -3.21
C PHE A 108 23.52 4.91 -3.96
N GLY A 109 23.84 6.21 -4.08
CA GLY A 109 25.09 6.69 -4.67
C GLY A 109 26.33 6.12 -3.98
N GLY A 110 26.34 6.09 -2.64
CA GLY A 110 27.40 5.48 -1.85
C GLY A 110 27.58 3.98 -2.15
N ILE A 111 26.49 3.22 -2.23
CA ILE A 111 26.54 1.79 -2.58
C ILE A 111 27.06 1.59 -4.00
N VAL A 112 26.65 2.44 -4.95
CA VAL A 112 27.17 2.40 -6.33
C VAL A 112 28.67 2.67 -6.36
N CYS A 113 29.17 3.67 -5.62
CA CYS A 113 30.60 3.91 -5.49
C CYS A 113 31.34 2.69 -4.94
N ILE A 114 30.82 2.05 -3.89
CA ILE A 114 31.40 0.81 -3.33
C ILE A 114 31.35 -0.33 -4.35
N ALA A 115 30.34 -0.41 -5.21
CA ALA A 115 30.25 -1.42 -6.26
C ALA A 115 31.24 -1.19 -7.42
N VAL A 116 31.62 0.06 -7.70
CA VAL A 116 32.59 0.43 -8.75
C VAL A 116 34.04 0.29 -8.27
N LEU A 117 34.32 0.52 -6.98
CA LEU A 117 35.65 0.36 -6.39
C LEU A 117 36.35 -0.98 -6.73
N PRO A 118 35.69 -2.14 -6.61
CA PRO A 118 36.23 -3.44 -7.02
C PRO A 118 36.81 -3.47 -8.43
N ILE A 119 36.16 -2.79 -9.39
CA ILE A 119 36.61 -2.76 -10.78
C ILE A 119 37.97 -2.06 -10.86
N THR A 120 38.11 -0.93 -10.18
CA THR A 120 39.37 -0.17 -10.15
C THR A 120 40.49 -0.97 -9.46
N PHE A 121 40.18 -1.69 -8.39
CA PHE A 121 41.14 -2.53 -7.69
C PHE A 121 41.60 -3.73 -8.52
N ILE A 122 40.69 -4.38 -9.26
CA ILE A 122 41.04 -5.46 -10.19
C ILE A 122 41.94 -4.94 -11.31
N LEU A 123 41.65 -3.78 -11.89
CA LEU A 123 42.49 -3.17 -12.92
C LEU A 123 43.90 -2.84 -12.39
N VAL A 124 44.00 -2.29 -11.18
CA VAL A 124 45.29 -2.03 -10.53
C VAL A 124 46.04 -3.33 -10.27
N ALA A 125 45.38 -4.36 -9.75
CA ALA A 125 45.98 -5.67 -9.50
C ALA A 125 46.52 -6.31 -10.79
N LEU A 126 45.76 -6.22 -11.89
CA LEU A 126 46.20 -6.68 -13.21
C LEU A 126 47.40 -5.88 -13.73
N GLY A 127 47.41 -4.56 -13.54
CA GLY A 127 48.55 -3.71 -13.89
C GLY A 127 49.83 -4.14 -13.16
N VAL A 128 49.72 -4.44 -11.86
CA VAL A 128 50.85 -4.92 -11.05
C VAL A 128 51.31 -6.31 -11.48
N LEU A 129 50.40 -7.23 -11.84
CA LEU A 129 50.76 -8.56 -12.36
C LEU A 129 51.56 -8.47 -13.67
N LEU A 130 51.07 -7.67 -14.62
CA LEU A 130 51.63 -7.56 -15.97
C LEU A 130 52.98 -6.83 -15.97
N TYR A 131 53.06 -5.67 -15.33
CA TYR A 131 54.25 -4.82 -15.39
C TYR A 131 55.23 -5.07 -14.24
N GLY A 132 54.78 -5.67 -13.14
CA GLY A 132 55.63 -6.07 -12.02
C GLY A 132 56.09 -4.96 -11.09
N ASN A 133 55.79 -3.73 -11.44
CA ASN A 133 56.12 -2.55 -10.66
C ASN A 133 54.83 -1.81 -10.32
N ALA A 134 54.76 -1.29 -9.11
CA ALA A 134 53.66 -0.42 -8.68
C ALA A 134 54.19 1.02 -8.56
N TYR A 135 53.45 1.99 -9.10
CA TYR A 135 53.71 3.40 -8.85
C TYR A 135 52.70 3.91 -7.84
N VAL A 136 53.19 4.40 -6.71
CA VAL A 136 52.36 5.03 -5.67
C VAL A 136 52.84 6.46 -5.51
N ASN A 137 51.95 7.42 -5.78
CA ASN A 137 52.27 8.86 -5.72
C ASN A 137 53.52 9.25 -6.53
N GLY A 138 53.69 8.64 -7.71
CA GLY A 138 54.83 8.91 -8.60
C GLY A 138 56.13 8.18 -8.23
N HIS A 139 56.20 7.50 -7.08
CA HIS A 139 57.37 6.70 -6.71
C HIS A 139 57.21 5.23 -7.14
N LEU A 140 58.27 4.70 -7.76
CA LEU A 140 58.39 3.29 -8.10
C LEU A 140 58.62 2.47 -6.83
N ILE A 141 57.69 1.57 -6.52
CA ILE A 141 57.86 0.58 -5.45
C ILE A 141 58.42 -0.69 -6.07
N LEU A 142 59.69 -0.98 -5.77
CA LEU A 142 60.31 -2.23 -6.14
C LEU A 142 59.79 -3.34 -5.22
N MET A 143 58.98 -4.24 -5.77
CA MET A 143 58.39 -5.34 -4.99
C MET A 143 59.26 -6.59 -5.06
N ASN A 144 59.42 -7.27 -3.93
CA ASN A 144 60.02 -8.61 -3.89
C ASN A 144 59.15 -9.57 -4.73
N PRO A 145 59.71 -10.60 -5.42
CA PRO A 145 58.93 -11.47 -6.31
C PRO A 145 57.73 -12.11 -5.64
N LEU A 146 57.84 -12.49 -4.37
CA LEU A 146 56.71 -13.00 -3.57
C LEU A 146 55.56 -11.98 -3.48
N THR A 147 55.87 -10.73 -3.14
CA THR A 147 54.88 -9.64 -3.01
C THR A 147 54.22 -9.31 -4.35
N ARG A 148 54.98 -9.37 -5.44
CA ARG A 148 54.47 -9.16 -6.81
C ARG A 148 53.36 -10.12 -7.18
N TRP A 149 53.42 -11.36 -6.69
CA TRP A 149 52.37 -12.37 -6.94
C TRP A 149 51.26 -12.30 -5.90
N THR A 150 51.57 -12.24 -4.61
CA THR A 150 50.56 -12.37 -3.55
C THR A 150 49.65 -11.15 -3.42
N LEU A 151 50.18 -9.95 -3.65
CA LEU A 151 49.43 -8.70 -3.46
C LEU A 151 48.28 -8.56 -4.47
N PRO A 152 48.46 -8.79 -5.78
CA PRO A 152 47.36 -8.79 -6.74
C PRO A 152 46.27 -9.80 -6.44
N PHE A 153 46.61 -11.04 -6.08
CA PHE A 153 45.62 -12.06 -5.72
C PHE A 153 44.84 -11.66 -4.47
N GLY A 154 45.50 -11.07 -3.48
CA GLY A 154 44.85 -10.51 -2.29
C GLY A 154 43.89 -9.38 -2.63
N ILE A 155 44.30 -8.44 -3.49
CA ILE A 155 43.45 -7.32 -3.92
C ILE A 155 42.24 -7.80 -4.73
N ILE A 156 42.43 -8.78 -5.63
CA ILE A 156 41.33 -9.36 -6.41
C ILE A 156 40.32 -10.04 -5.47
N GLY A 157 40.81 -10.83 -4.50
CA GLY A 157 39.95 -11.47 -3.50
C GLY A 157 39.16 -10.44 -2.67
N LEU A 158 39.83 -9.39 -2.21
CA LEU A 158 39.18 -8.28 -1.48
C LEU A 158 38.13 -7.57 -2.35
N SER A 159 38.42 -7.38 -3.63
CA SER A 159 37.51 -6.74 -4.60
C SER A 159 36.22 -7.53 -4.77
N ILE A 160 36.32 -8.86 -4.90
CA ILE A 160 35.15 -9.75 -4.97
C ILE A 160 34.33 -9.64 -3.69
N LEU A 161 34.99 -9.64 -2.53
CA LEU A 161 34.31 -9.53 -1.23
C LEU A 161 33.57 -8.19 -1.08
N CYS A 162 34.20 -7.08 -1.47
CA CYS A 162 33.56 -5.77 -1.53
C CYS A 162 32.37 -5.74 -2.49
N PHE A 163 32.46 -6.41 -3.63
CA PHE A 163 31.36 -6.48 -4.59
C PHE A 163 30.15 -7.25 -4.04
N VAL A 164 30.40 -8.42 -3.41
CA VAL A 164 29.36 -9.20 -2.73
C VAL A 164 28.73 -8.38 -1.60
N PHE A 165 29.55 -7.69 -0.81
CA PHE A 165 29.06 -6.84 0.27
C PHE A 165 28.16 -5.71 -0.24
N ALA A 166 28.55 -5.03 -1.33
CA ALA A 166 27.73 -4.00 -1.97
C ALA A 166 26.37 -4.57 -2.44
N PHE A 167 26.34 -5.78 -2.98
CA PHE A 167 25.10 -6.44 -3.38
C PHE A 167 24.17 -6.70 -2.19
N PHE A 168 24.72 -7.14 -1.05
CA PHE A 168 23.95 -7.31 0.18
C PHE A 168 23.41 -5.98 0.72
N LEU A 169 24.22 -4.92 0.71
CA LEU A 169 23.79 -3.58 1.10
C LEU A 169 22.65 -3.09 0.22
N LEU A 170 22.74 -3.29 -1.09
CA LEU A 170 21.70 -2.91 -2.05
C LEU A 170 20.38 -3.64 -1.75
N LYS A 171 20.44 -4.96 -1.51
CA LYS A 171 19.27 -5.76 -1.12
C LYS A 171 18.62 -5.24 0.16
N TRP A 172 19.44 -4.90 1.15
CA TRP A 172 18.97 -4.33 2.42
C TRP A 172 18.31 -2.96 2.23
N LEU A 173 18.92 -2.10 1.40
CA LEU A 173 18.39 -0.78 1.07
C LEU A 173 17.00 -0.89 0.42
N PHE A 174 16.81 -1.78 -0.57
CA PHE A 174 15.49 -2.01 -1.16
C PHE A 174 14.47 -2.55 -0.15
N LYS A 175 14.88 -3.42 0.76
CA LYS A 175 14.00 -3.94 1.82
C LYS A 175 13.55 -2.84 2.78
N LEU A 176 14.45 -1.93 3.16
CA LEU A 176 14.11 -0.78 4.00
C LEU A 176 13.12 0.16 3.30
N VAL A 177 13.32 0.45 2.02
CA VAL A 177 12.39 1.24 1.22
C VAL A 177 11.01 0.59 1.18
N ALA A 178 10.93 -0.69 0.84
CA ALA A 178 9.67 -1.42 0.81
C ALA A 178 8.97 -1.41 2.18
N LEU A 179 9.73 -1.53 3.27
CA LEU A 179 9.20 -1.44 4.62
C LEU A 179 8.63 -0.04 4.90
N ILE A 180 9.33 1.03 4.54
CA ILE A 180 8.86 2.41 4.73
C ILE A 180 7.60 2.66 3.91
N PHE A 181 7.58 2.30 2.62
CA PHE A 181 6.40 2.47 1.78
C PHE A 181 5.22 1.62 2.24
N SER A 182 5.46 0.37 2.68
CA SER A 182 4.39 -0.48 3.21
C SER A 182 3.83 0.07 4.53
N TRP A 183 4.68 0.65 5.37
CA TRP A 183 4.26 1.32 6.60
C TRP A 183 3.41 2.55 6.31
N GLN A 184 3.85 3.39 5.38
CA GLN A 184 3.06 4.54 4.89
C GLN A 184 1.72 4.10 4.30
N ALA A 185 1.69 3.04 3.48
CA ALA A 185 0.45 2.52 2.88
C ALA A 185 -0.51 1.93 3.93
N LYS A 186 0.01 1.20 4.93
CA LYS A 186 -0.79 0.65 6.04
C LYS A 186 -1.36 1.78 6.90
N PHE A 187 -0.60 2.84 7.12
CA PHE A 187 -1.07 4.02 7.82
C PHE A 187 -2.17 4.72 7.00
N LEU A 188 -1.95 5.00 5.71
CA LEU A 188 -2.98 5.61 4.85
C LEU A 188 -4.30 4.82 4.81
N ARG A 189 -4.26 3.47 4.88
CA ARG A 189 -5.48 2.65 5.00
C ARG A 189 -6.20 2.77 6.34
N ARG A 190 -5.48 2.93 7.45
CA ARG A 190 -6.10 3.23 8.77
C ARG A 190 -6.74 4.62 8.80
N TYR A 191 -6.38 5.46 7.84
CA TYR A 191 -6.87 6.83 7.74
C TYR A 191 -7.78 7.09 6.53
N LYS A 192 -8.25 6.04 5.84
CA LYS A 192 -9.37 6.13 4.88
C LYS A 192 -10.66 5.67 5.54
#